data_AF-A0A6L7VPZ9-F1
#
_entry.id   AF-A0A6L7VPZ9-F1
#
_cell.length_a   1.000
_cell.length_b   1.000
_cell.length_c   1.000
_cell.angle_alpha   90.00
_cell.angle_beta   90.00
_cell.angle_gamma   90.00
#
_symmetry.space_group_name_H-M   'P 1'
#
loop_
_entity.id
_entity.type
_entity.pdbx_description
1 polymer ?
#
loop_
_entity_poly.entity_id
_entity_poly.type
_entity_poly.pdbx_seq_one_letter_code
_entity_poly.pdbx_strand_id
1 'polypeptide(L)'
;MTKRTPTEAILELCLAFEGSENANSHGMKDFRVRNKVFAYYTVNHHGDGRVALWLNAPEGAQGEYLAMDDESYFQPPYMGKKGWLGINLDKHLSWDEIQLQVTEAYLHTTGLDVNVEEIMPDVEPPNAPIDPVEFDAFNDPTCAKRLKEIRAMCFALPEVHEGTQFGTPAFKAGKKTFATAYVLAGQPCAEIWVGRDQQPALTEDERFIVPRYTGHNGWIQFALKGEDCMEILQDLLLDSYKHFALKRMVAALAEA
;
A
#
# COMPACT_ATOMS: atom_id res chain seq x y z
N MET A 1 -15.54 27.23 -0.55
CA MET A 1 -14.86 26.38 0.45
C MET A 1 -13.61 25.79 -0.21
N THR A 2 -12.48 25.78 0.49
CA THR A 2 -11.27 25.06 0.04
C THR A 2 -11.58 23.56 0.03
N LYS A 3 -11.08 22.84 -0.98
CA LYS A 3 -11.24 21.37 -1.04
C LYS A 3 -10.51 20.76 0.15
N ARG A 4 -11.18 19.85 0.86
CA ARG A 4 -10.63 19.04 1.96
C ARG A 4 -10.81 17.56 1.59
N THR A 5 -9.71 16.86 1.38
CA THR A 5 -9.71 15.42 1.08
C THR A 5 -9.93 14.58 2.36
N PRO A 6 -10.28 13.29 2.24
CA PRO A 6 -10.34 12.39 3.40
C PRO A 6 -9.02 12.35 4.16
N THR A 7 -7.89 12.37 3.45
CA THR A 7 -6.55 12.36 4.05
C THR A 7 -6.30 13.60 4.91
N GLU A 8 -6.67 14.78 4.43
CA GLU A 8 -6.53 16.03 5.19
C GLU A 8 -7.43 16.04 6.43
N ALA A 9 -8.68 15.60 6.29
CA ALA A 9 -9.63 15.53 7.40
C ALA A 9 -9.17 14.55 8.50
N ILE A 10 -8.69 13.36 8.12
CA ILE A 10 -8.20 12.35 9.06
C ILE A 10 -6.88 12.77 9.72
N LEU A 11 -5.97 13.41 8.98
CA LEU A 11 -4.76 13.99 9.57
C LEU A 11 -5.10 15.01 10.65
N GLU A 12 -6.02 15.93 10.36
CA GLU A 12 -6.46 16.95 11.32
C GLU A 12 -7.15 16.33 12.55
N LEU A 13 -8.10 15.41 12.34
CA LEU A 13 -8.80 14.70 13.40
C LEU A 13 -7.83 13.99 14.35
N CYS A 14 -6.92 13.17 13.80
CA CYS A 14 -6.01 12.40 14.64
C CYS A 14 -4.92 13.26 15.30
N LEU A 15 -4.51 14.38 14.71
CA LEU A 15 -3.51 15.29 15.29
C LEU A 15 -4.10 16.31 16.27
N ALA A 16 -5.44 16.40 16.37
CA ALA A 16 -6.10 17.27 17.35
C ALA A 16 -5.98 16.75 18.80
N PHE A 17 -5.71 15.45 18.99
CA PHE A 17 -5.49 14.88 20.33
C PHE A 17 -4.15 15.32 20.92
N GLU A 18 -4.16 15.62 22.22
CA GLU A 18 -2.95 16.05 22.94
C GLU A 18 -1.84 14.99 22.88
N GLY A 19 -0.65 15.40 22.44
CA GLY A 19 0.51 14.50 22.34
C GLY A 19 0.41 13.44 21.24
N SER A 20 -0.57 13.58 20.33
CA SER A 20 -0.66 12.78 19.11
C SER A 20 0.38 13.22 18.08
N GLU A 21 1.01 12.24 17.45
CA GLU A 21 2.00 12.43 16.40
C GLU A 21 1.66 11.53 15.21
N ASN A 22 2.01 11.97 14.00
CA ASN A 22 1.93 11.16 12.80
C ASN A 22 3.31 10.68 12.36
N ALA A 23 3.40 9.41 11.97
CA ALA A 23 4.56 8.85 11.31
C ALA A 23 4.14 7.93 10.15
N ASN A 24 5.10 7.54 9.31
CA ASN A 24 4.89 6.55 8.26
C ASN A 24 5.46 5.20 8.69
N SER A 25 4.64 4.15 8.64
CA SER A 25 5.02 2.78 8.98
C SER A 25 4.46 1.81 7.96
N HIS A 26 5.32 0.98 7.36
CA HIS A 26 4.95 -0.04 6.37
C HIS A 26 4.10 0.51 5.20
N GLY A 27 4.37 1.75 4.78
CA GLY A 27 3.63 2.41 3.69
C GLY A 27 2.28 3.01 4.09
N MET A 28 1.94 3.01 5.38
CA MET A 28 0.71 3.59 5.93
C MET A 28 1.04 4.78 6.83
N LYS A 29 0.10 5.71 6.97
CA LYS A 29 0.17 6.75 8.00
C LYS A 29 -0.28 6.12 9.31
N ASP A 30 0.52 6.25 10.36
CA ASP A 30 0.12 5.86 11.71
C ASP A 30 0.05 7.06 12.63
N PHE A 31 -0.85 6.97 13.60
CA PHE A 31 -1.09 7.99 14.60
C PHE A 31 -0.85 7.39 15.97
N ARG A 32 -0.03 8.07 16.75
CA ARG A 32 0.54 7.52 17.99
C ARG A 32 0.58 8.55 19.09
N VAL A 33 0.48 8.06 20.32
CA VAL A 33 0.62 8.85 21.54
C VAL A 33 1.52 8.08 22.50
N ARG A 34 2.54 8.75 23.04
CA ARG A 34 3.55 8.10 23.92
C ARG A 34 4.13 6.81 23.31
N ASN A 35 4.46 6.85 22.01
CA ASN A 35 4.97 5.73 21.20
C ASN A 35 4.01 4.52 21.04
N LYS A 36 2.73 4.66 21.37
CA LYS A 36 1.71 3.64 21.11
C LYS A 36 0.79 4.10 19.99
N VAL A 37 0.63 3.28 18.96
CA VAL A 37 -0.26 3.57 17.83
C VAL A 37 -1.71 3.33 18.25
N PHE A 38 -2.59 4.29 17.96
CA PHE A 38 -4.03 4.17 18.17
C PHE A 38 -4.81 4.04 16.85
N ALA A 39 -4.24 4.56 15.75
CA ALA A 39 -4.86 4.48 14.43
C ALA A 39 -3.83 4.30 13.31
N TYR A 40 -4.19 3.53 12.27
CA TYR A 40 -3.55 3.56 10.96
C TYR A 40 -4.54 4.09 9.94
N TYR A 41 -4.13 5.07 9.14
CA TYR A 41 -4.87 5.49 7.96
C TYR A 41 -4.30 4.80 6.72
N THR A 42 -5.19 4.18 5.98
CA THR A 42 -4.89 3.30 4.87
C THR A 42 -5.72 3.69 3.65
N VAL A 43 -5.07 3.74 2.50
CA VAL A 43 -5.73 4.02 1.22
C VAL A 43 -5.33 2.89 0.27
N ASN A 44 -6.33 2.15 -0.20
CA ASN A 44 -6.22 1.02 -1.12
C ASN A 44 -5.15 0.02 -0.68
N HIS A 45 -5.14 -0.33 0.60
CA HIS A 45 -4.05 -1.10 1.21
C HIS A 45 -4.02 -2.50 0.63
N HIS A 46 -2.91 -2.86 -0.01
CA HIS A 46 -2.77 -4.09 -0.76
C HIS A 46 -3.83 -4.29 -1.87
N GLY A 47 -4.32 -3.20 -2.45
CA GLY A 47 -5.29 -3.26 -3.56
C GLY A 47 -6.68 -3.67 -3.09
N ASP A 48 -7.00 -3.45 -1.81
CA ASP A 48 -8.25 -3.87 -1.21
C ASP A 48 -9.44 -2.95 -1.53
N GLY A 49 -9.17 -1.82 -2.21
CA GLY A 49 -10.17 -0.88 -2.68
C GLY A 49 -10.81 0.00 -1.60
N ARG A 50 -10.21 0.10 -0.40
CA ARG A 50 -10.78 0.84 0.74
C ARG A 50 -10.06 2.15 1.01
N VAL A 51 -10.79 3.16 1.49
CA VAL A 51 -10.22 4.30 2.23
C VAL A 51 -10.61 4.07 3.68
N ALA A 52 -9.66 3.68 4.52
CA ALA A 52 -9.99 3.09 5.82
C ALA A 52 -9.09 3.54 6.96
N LEU A 53 -9.64 3.49 8.17
CA LEU A 53 -8.89 3.56 9.41
C LEU A 53 -8.84 2.17 10.06
N TRP A 54 -7.68 1.80 10.60
CA TRP A 54 -7.56 0.65 11.50
C TRP A 54 -7.31 1.19 12.91
N LEU A 55 -8.20 0.87 13.82
CA LEU A 55 -8.29 1.47 15.14
C LEU A 55 -7.97 0.46 16.22
N ASN A 56 -7.20 0.89 17.22
CA ASN A 56 -6.93 0.11 18.42
C ASN A 56 -8.18 0.11 19.31
N ALA A 57 -9.07 -0.85 19.08
CA ALA A 57 -10.35 -0.94 19.74
C ALA A 57 -10.28 -1.74 21.06
N PRO A 58 -11.19 -1.49 22.02
CA PRO A 58 -11.33 -2.31 23.22
C PRO A 58 -11.60 -3.78 22.92
N GLU A 59 -11.31 -4.65 23.90
CA GLU A 59 -11.62 -6.08 23.80
C GLU A 59 -13.13 -6.29 23.58
N GLY A 60 -13.49 -7.17 22.65
CA GLY A 60 -14.89 -7.46 22.29
C GLY A 60 -15.49 -6.53 21.23
N ALA A 61 -15.08 -5.26 21.19
CA ALA A 61 -15.65 -4.23 20.31
C ALA A 61 -15.63 -4.64 18.83
N GLN A 62 -14.53 -5.24 18.35
CA GLN A 62 -14.43 -5.71 16.97
C GLN A 62 -15.58 -6.64 16.58
N GLY A 63 -15.91 -7.62 17.43
CA GLY A 63 -16.96 -8.59 17.12
C GLY A 63 -18.35 -7.95 17.12
N GLU A 64 -18.59 -7.00 18.02
CA GLU A 64 -19.86 -6.28 18.13
C GLU A 64 -20.11 -5.41 16.90
N TYR A 65 -19.12 -4.59 16.49
CA TYR A 65 -19.25 -3.74 15.32
C TYR A 65 -19.41 -4.54 14.02
N LEU A 66 -18.66 -5.64 13.86
CA LEU A 66 -18.82 -6.55 12.72
C LEU A 66 -20.20 -7.21 12.67
N ALA A 67 -20.80 -7.53 13.82
CA ALA A 67 -22.14 -8.11 13.86
C ALA A 67 -23.23 -7.07 13.56
N MET A 68 -22.93 -5.78 13.76
CA MET A 68 -23.85 -4.67 13.54
C MET A 68 -23.85 -4.22 12.08
N ASP A 69 -22.69 -4.02 11.47
CA ASP A 69 -22.54 -3.55 10.08
C ASP A 69 -21.21 -4.04 9.48
N ASP A 70 -21.22 -5.18 8.78
CA ASP A 70 -20.04 -5.73 8.13
C ASP A 70 -19.70 -5.07 6.78
N GLU A 71 -20.46 -4.07 6.34
CA GLU A 71 -20.12 -3.23 5.18
C GLU A 71 -19.22 -2.05 5.60
N SER A 72 -19.51 -1.43 6.74
CA SER A 72 -18.74 -0.32 7.30
C SER A 72 -17.56 -0.79 8.16
N TYR A 73 -17.70 -1.92 8.84
CA TYR A 73 -16.68 -2.46 9.73
C TYR A 73 -16.05 -3.72 9.15
N PHE A 74 -14.75 -3.91 9.34
CA PHE A 74 -14.03 -5.10 8.87
C PHE A 74 -12.89 -5.50 9.80
N GLN A 75 -12.45 -6.75 9.67
CA GLN A 75 -11.25 -7.24 10.34
C GLN A 75 -10.00 -6.88 9.49
N PRO A 76 -9.13 -5.95 9.92
CA PRO A 76 -7.99 -5.53 9.12
C PRO A 76 -6.95 -6.65 8.97
N PRO A 77 -6.26 -6.75 7.82
CA PRO A 77 -5.16 -7.70 7.63
C PRO A 77 -4.12 -7.58 8.73
N TYR A 78 -3.62 -8.71 9.23
CA TYR A 78 -2.58 -8.84 10.27
C TYR A 78 -2.96 -8.35 11.68
N MET A 79 -3.59 -7.17 11.78
CA MET A 79 -3.93 -6.50 13.04
C MET A 79 -5.27 -6.97 13.60
N GLY A 80 -6.19 -7.43 12.75
CA GLY A 80 -7.52 -7.81 13.17
C GLY A 80 -7.53 -9.00 14.13
N LYS A 81 -6.58 -9.93 14.03
CA LYS A 81 -6.41 -11.03 15.00
C LYS A 81 -5.98 -10.55 16.40
N LYS A 82 -5.50 -9.32 16.50
CA LYS A 82 -5.12 -8.65 17.75
C LYS A 82 -6.23 -7.73 18.28
N GLY A 83 -7.44 -7.81 17.73
CA GLY A 83 -8.60 -7.03 18.17
C GLY A 83 -8.76 -5.67 17.50
N TRP A 84 -7.89 -5.28 16.56
CA TRP A 84 -8.00 -3.98 15.88
C TRP A 84 -9.23 -3.90 14.99
N LEU A 85 -9.98 -2.80 15.03
CA LEU A 85 -11.18 -2.59 14.21
C LEU A 85 -10.83 -1.85 12.92
N GLY A 86 -11.23 -2.37 11.77
CA GLY A 86 -11.19 -1.63 10.51
C GLY A 86 -12.51 -0.90 10.30
N ILE A 87 -12.47 0.39 9.97
CA ILE A 87 -13.63 1.17 9.54
C ILE A 87 -13.41 1.67 8.11
N ASN A 88 -14.44 1.57 7.28
CA ASN A 88 -14.41 2.05 5.90
C ASN A 88 -15.03 3.45 5.81
N LEU A 89 -14.23 4.43 5.37
CA LEU A 89 -14.58 5.84 5.38
C LEU A 89 -15.46 6.26 4.19
N ASP A 90 -15.63 5.37 3.20
CA ASP A 90 -16.42 5.62 1.99
C ASP A 90 -17.77 4.88 1.99
N LYS A 91 -18.22 4.40 3.15
CA LYS A 91 -19.48 3.66 3.34
C LYS A 91 -20.48 4.45 4.17
N HIS A 92 -21.17 3.78 5.09
CA HIS A 92 -22.39 4.30 5.70
C HIS A 92 -22.15 5.12 6.97
N LEU A 93 -20.92 5.12 7.49
CA LEU A 93 -20.57 5.87 8.70
C LEU A 93 -20.69 7.38 8.47
N SER A 94 -21.44 8.02 9.35
CA SER A 94 -21.42 9.46 9.49
C SER A 94 -20.06 9.94 10.01
N TRP A 95 -19.78 11.22 9.79
CA TRP A 95 -18.54 11.80 10.28
C TRP A 95 -18.46 11.81 11.81
N ASP A 96 -19.58 12.03 12.51
CA ASP A 96 -19.64 11.96 13.97
C ASP A 96 -19.30 10.56 14.49
N GLU A 97 -19.80 9.51 13.82
CA GLU A 97 -19.41 8.13 14.16
C GLU A 97 -17.91 7.90 13.93
N ILE A 98 -17.33 8.43 12.85
CA ILE A 98 -15.87 8.34 12.61
C ILE A 98 -15.09 9.06 13.72
N GLN A 99 -15.48 10.27 14.10
CA GLN A 99 -14.83 11.04 15.18
C GLN A 99 -14.92 10.31 16.52
N LEU A 100 -16.09 9.73 16.82
CA LEU A 100 -16.31 8.90 18.00
C LEU A 100 -15.35 7.70 18.03
N GLN A 101 -15.31 6.89 16.97
CA GLN A 101 -14.45 5.69 16.92
C GLN A 101 -12.97 6.02 17.05
N VAL A 102 -12.50 7.11 16.42
CA VAL A 102 -11.11 7.56 16.55
C VAL A 102 -10.80 7.99 17.98
N THR A 103 -11.74 8.70 18.61
CA THR A 103 -11.59 9.17 20.00
C THR A 103 -11.55 7.98 20.97
N GLU A 104 -12.42 6.98 20.79
CA GLU A 104 -12.39 5.74 21.58
C GLU A 104 -11.07 4.99 21.41
N ALA A 105 -10.52 4.92 20.20
CA ALA A 105 -9.22 4.29 19.97
C ALA A 105 -8.08 5.03 20.68
N TYR A 106 -8.11 6.36 20.68
CA TYR A 106 -7.17 7.20 21.43
C TYR A 106 -7.29 6.98 22.95
N LEU A 107 -8.51 6.99 23.50
CA LEU A 107 -8.77 6.72 24.92
C LEU A 107 -8.30 5.32 25.32
N HIS A 108 -8.64 4.30 24.53
CA HIS A 108 -8.20 2.93 24.79
C HIS A 108 -6.67 2.81 24.81
N THR A 109 -6.00 3.49 23.88
CA THR A 109 -4.54 3.47 23.75
C THR A 109 -3.84 4.20 24.91
N THR A 110 -4.45 5.29 25.38
CA THR A 110 -3.89 6.11 26.46
C THR A 110 -4.24 5.60 27.86
N GLY A 111 -5.37 4.91 28.01
CA GLY A 111 -5.94 4.54 29.30
C GLY A 111 -6.46 5.75 30.09
N LEU A 112 -6.77 6.87 29.42
CA LEU A 112 -7.42 8.01 30.05
C LEU A 112 -8.87 7.65 30.41
N ASP A 113 -9.29 8.05 31.60
CA ASP A 113 -10.66 7.88 32.09
C ASP A 113 -11.35 9.25 32.10
N VAL A 114 -11.77 9.68 30.91
CA VAL A 114 -12.47 10.93 30.64
C VAL A 114 -13.63 10.65 29.71
N ASN A 115 -14.63 11.54 29.70
CA ASN A 115 -15.75 11.36 28.80
C ASN A 115 -15.33 11.62 27.35
N VAL A 116 -15.80 10.78 26.42
CA VAL A 116 -15.47 10.85 24.99
C VAL A 116 -15.88 12.20 24.41
N GLU A 117 -17.05 12.73 24.78
CA GLU A 117 -17.52 14.02 24.26
C GLU A 117 -16.70 15.22 24.76
N GLU A 118 -15.94 15.09 25.85
CA GLU A 118 -15.10 16.19 26.38
C GLU A 118 -13.82 16.38 25.57
N ILE A 119 -13.36 15.33 24.90
CA ILE A 119 -12.08 15.33 24.16
C ILE A 119 -12.25 15.04 22.67
N MET A 120 -13.46 14.71 22.22
CA MET A 120 -13.74 14.48 20.81
C MET A 120 -13.44 15.78 20.03
N PRO A 121 -12.53 15.75 19.06
CA PRO A 121 -12.22 16.93 18.25
C PRO A 121 -13.45 17.39 17.47
N ASP A 122 -13.58 18.71 17.30
CA ASP A 122 -14.58 19.32 16.42
C ASP A 122 -13.93 19.60 15.06
N VAL A 123 -13.79 18.55 14.24
CA VAL A 123 -13.18 18.63 12.91
C VAL A 123 -14.26 18.51 11.85
N GLU A 124 -14.28 19.40 10.87
CA GLU A 124 -15.24 19.33 9.76
C GLU A 124 -15.04 18.06 8.88
N PRO A 125 -16.11 17.47 8.32
CA PRO A 125 -15.98 16.34 7.41
C PRO A 125 -15.19 16.67 6.13
N PRO A 126 -14.62 15.67 5.45
CA PRO A 126 -14.10 15.87 4.10
C PRO A 126 -15.21 16.32 3.15
N ASN A 127 -14.88 17.24 2.24
CA ASN A 127 -15.82 17.80 1.27
C ASN A 127 -15.43 17.52 -0.19
N ALA A 128 -14.38 16.72 -0.38
CA ALA A 128 -13.89 16.24 -1.66
C ALA A 128 -13.60 14.73 -1.57
N PRO A 129 -13.68 14.00 -2.69
CA PRO A 129 -13.27 12.59 -2.71
C PRO A 129 -11.76 12.45 -2.47
N ILE A 130 -11.32 11.22 -2.21
CA ILE A 130 -9.90 10.87 -2.22
C ILE A 130 -9.28 11.22 -3.59
N ASP A 131 -8.04 11.71 -3.58
CA ASP A 131 -7.30 11.95 -4.82
C ASP A 131 -7.09 10.60 -5.53
N PRO A 132 -7.48 10.45 -6.82
CA PRO A 132 -7.25 9.22 -7.57
C PRO A 132 -5.78 8.77 -7.57
N VAL A 133 -4.81 9.68 -7.57
CA VAL A 133 -3.37 9.35 -7.54
C VAL A 133 -2.95 8.88 -6.15
N GLU A 134 -3.56 9.41 -5.09
CA GLU A 134 -3.35 8.88 -3.73
C GLU A 134 -3.98 7.48 -3.58
N PHE A 135 -5.14 7.26 -4.21
CA PHE A 135 -5.83 5.97 -4.17
C PHE A 135 -5.12 4.88 -4.97
N ASP A 136 -4.62 5.22 -6.16
CA ASP A 136 -3.76 4.37 -6.96
C ASP A 136 -2.78 5.25 -7.72
N ALA A 137 -1.50 5.12 -7.39
CA ALA A 137 -0.44 5.91 -7.99
C ALA A 137 -0.31 5.70 -9.51
N PHE A 138 -0.85 4.62 -10.08
CA PHE A 138 -0.92 4.42 -11.52
C PHE A 138 -2.01 5.25 -12.21
N ASN A 139 -2.83 6.01 -11.48
CA ASN A 139 -3.68 7.06 -12.08
C ASN A 139 -2.86 8.29 -12.52
N ASP A 140 -1.60 8.44 -12.07
CA ASP A 140 -0.69 9.42 -12.65
C ASP A 140 -0.33 9.05 -14.11
N PRO A 141 -0.44 9.98 -15.09
CA PRO A 141 -0.17 9.66 -16.50
C PRO A 141 1.23 9.13 -16.79
N THR A 142 2.26 9.58 -16.05
CA THR A 142 3.64 9.13 -16.24
C THR A 142 3.79 7.71 -15.73
N CYS A 143 3.25 7.41 -14.55
CA CYS A 143 3.24 6.08 -13.97
C CYS A 143 2.43 5.10 -14.84
N ALA A 144 1.26 5.52 -15.32
CA ALA A 144 0.42 4.74 -16.23
C ALA A 144 1.15 4.38 -17.53
N LYS A 145 1.86 5.35 -18.11
CA LYS A 145 2.68 5.12 -19.31
C LYS A 145 3.75 4.06 -19.05
N ARG A 146 4.51 4.19 -17.95
CA ARG A 146 5.54 3.20 -17.60
C ARG A 146 4.93 1.82 -17.37
N LEU A 147 3.83 1.71 -16.64
CA LEU A 147 3.16 0.42 -16.44
C LEU A 147 2.72 -0.22 -17.77
N LYS A 148 2.24 0.57 -18.73
CA LYS A 148 1.89 0.09 -20.07
C LYS A 148 3.11 -0.46 -20.82
N GLU A 149 4.26 0.20 -20.71
CA GLU A 149 5.51 -0.26 -21.32
C GLU A 149 6.00 -1.58 -20.68
N ILE A 150 5.97 -1.68 -19.34
CA ILE A 150 6.30 -2.91 -18.62
C ILE A 150 5.38 -4.07 -19.07
N ARG A 151 4.06 -3.82 -19.12
CA ARG A 151 3.08 -4.81 -19.59
C ARG A 151 3.40 -5.29 -21.00
N ALA A 152 3.75 -4.39 -21.91
CA ALA A 152 4.09 -4.76 -23.28
C ALA A 152 5.32 -5.68 -23.34
N MET A 153 6.37 -5.38 -22.57
CA MET A 153 7.57 -6.21 -22.48
C MET A 153 7.27 -7.58 -21.87
N CYS A 154 6.55 -7.61 -20.76
CA CYS A 154 6.20 -8.86 -20.07
C CYS A 154 5.28 -9.75 -20.92
N PHE A 155 4.27 -9.20 -21.59
CA PHE A 155 3.35 -9.98 -22.42
C PHE A 155 3.92 -10.41 -23.77
N ALA A 156 5.06 -9.87 -24.18
CA ALA A 156 5.83 -10.41 -25.30
C ALA A 156 6.52 -11.74 -24.96
N LEU A 157 6.67 -12.06 -23.67
CA LEU A 157 7.29 -13.30 -23.22
C LEU A 157 6.26 -14.45 -23.20
N PRO A 158 6.65 -15.68 -23.58
CA PRO A 158 5.72 -16.81 -23.67
C PRO A 158 4.98 -17.11 -22.35
N GLU A 159 3.69 -17.43 -22.45
CA GLU A 159 2.83 -17.86 -21.33
C GLU A 159 2.85 -16.94 -20.08
N VAL A 160 3.22 -15.66 -20.23
CA VAL A 160 3.14 -14.69 -19.13
C VAL A 160 1.69 -14.25 -18.91
N HIS A 161 1.30 -14.14 -17.64
CA HIS A 161 0.08 -13.45 -17.24
C HIS A 161 0.35 -12.49 -16.08
N GLU A 162 -0.55 -11.52 -15.93
CA GLU A 162 -0.53 -10.56 -14.84
C GLU A 162 -1.46 -11.04 -13.72
N GLY A 163 -0.97 -10.94 -12.48
CA GLY A 163 -1.77 -11.03 -11.26
C GLY A 163 -1.39 -9.89 -10.32
N THR A 164 -1.67 -10.05 -9.04
CA THR A 164 -1.30 -9.06 -8.02
C THR A 164 -0.40 -9.66 -6.96
N GLN A 165 0.44 -8.81 -6.37
CA GLN A 165 1.21 -9.10 -5.17
C GLN A 165 1.15 -7.87 -4.27
N PHE A 166 0.52 -8.00 -3.08
CA PHE A 166 0.34 -6.86 -2.18
C PHE A 166 -0.33 -5.64 -2.85
N GLY A 167 -1.29 -5.88 -3.74
CA GLY A 167 -2.01 -4.84 -4.48
C GLY A 167 -1.32 -4.33 -5.74
N THR A 168 -0.05 -4.67 -5.95
CA THR A 168 0.71 -4.17 -7.09
C THR A 168 0.69 -5.17 -8.26
N PRO A 169 0.74 -4.70 -9.51
CA PRO A 169 0.90 -5.56 -10.69
C PRO A 169 2.09 -6.51 -10.55
N ALA A 170 1.83 -7.81 -10.73
CA ALA A 170 2.82 -8.87 -10.64
C ALA A 170 2.77 -9.75 -11.89
N PHE A 171 3.89 -9.83 -12.61
CA PHE A 171 4.02 -10.60 -13.85
C PHE A 171 4.56 -11.99 -13.54
N LYS A 172 3.87 -13.01 -14.06
CA LYS A 172 4.11 -14.40 -13.69
C LYS A 172 4.45 -15.27 -14.89
N ALA A 173 5.53 -16.03 -14.74
CA ALA A 173 5.90 -17.11 -15.63
C ALA A 173 5.36 -18.42 -15.04
N GLY A 174 4.30 -18.97 -15.63
CA GLY A 174 3.51 -20.01 -14.96
C GLY A 174 3.00 -19.49 -13.61
N LYS A 175 3.27 -20.20 -12.51
CA LYS A 175 2.80 -19.79 -11.17
C LYS A 175 3.75 -18.85 -10.42
N LYS A 176 4.91 -18.51 -10.98
CA LYS A 176 5.99 -17.81 -10.28
C LYS A 176 6.08 -16.36 -10.76
N THR A 177 6.02 -15.42 -9.82
CA THR A 177 6.30 -14.01 -10.09
C THR A 177 7.77 -13.84 -10.47
N PHE A 178 8.05 -13.17 -11.59
CA PHE A 178 9.40 -12.80 -11.99
C PHE A 178 9.64 -11.28 -11.97
N ALA A 179 8.57 -10.49 -12.01
CA ALA A 179 8.64 -9.04 -11.86
C ALA A 179 7.38 -8.50 -11.18
N THR A 180 7.53 -7.41 -10.43
CA THR A 180 6.42 -6.58 -9.95
C THR A 180 6.65 -5.14 -10.38
N ALA A 181 5.57 -4.39 -10.59
CA ALA A 181 5.63 -2.95 -10.88
C ALA A 181 4.89 -2.18 -9.79
N TYR A 182 5.46 -1.07 -9.33
CA TYR A 182 4.86 -0.25 -8.29
C TYR A 182 5.35 1.20 -8.42
N VAL A 183 4.79 2.11 -7.63
CA VAL A 183 5.23 3.50 -7.56
C VAL A 183 5.75 3.78 -6.16
N LEU A 184 6.95 4.35 -6.06
CA LEU A 184 7.55 4.76 -4.81
C LEU A 184 7.73 6.27 -4.81
N ALA A 185 6.97 6.98 -3.97
CA ALA A 185 7.02 8.44 -3.89
C ALA A 185 6.89 9.14 -5.26
N GLY A 186 5.94 8.68 -6.09
CA GLY A 186 5.70 9.18 -7.45
C GLY A 186 6.65 8.64 -8.52
N GLN A 187 7.72 7.91 -8.15
CA GLN A 187 8.63 7.28 -9.10
C GLN A 187 8.13 5.88 -9.49
N PRO A 188 7.83 5.61 -10.78
CA PRO A 188 7.58 4.25 -11.23
C PRO A 188 8.83 3.39 -11.06
N CYS A 189 8.65 2.22 -10.48
CA CYS A 189 9.68 1.25 -10.17
C CYS A 189 9.24 -0.14 -10.65
N ALA A 190 10.22 -0.98 -10.92
CA ALA A 190 10.01 -2.42 -11.04
C ALA A 190 10.89 -3.13 -10.01
N GLU A 191 10.39 -4.21 -9.42
CA GLU A 191 11.19 -5.13 -8.63
C GLU A 191 11.36 -6.43 -9.42
N ILE A 192 12.61 -6.79 -9.70
CA ILE A 192 13.00 -7.86 -10.61
C ILE A 192 14.01 -8.77 -9.93
N TRP A 193 13.94 -10.08 -10.14
CA TRP A 193 14.99 -10.98 -9.67
C TRP A 193 16.22 -10.89 -10.58
N VAL A 194 17.38 -10.67 -9.97
CA VAL A 194 18.70 -10.61 -10.63
C VAL A 194 19.70 -11.60 -10.03
N GLY A 195 19.32 -12.26 -8.94
CA GLY A 195 20.22 -13.08 -8.14
C GLY A 195 21.12 -12.23 -7.24
N ARG A 196 21.51 -12.79 -6.08
CA ARG A 196 22.30 -12.04 -5.09
C ARG A 196 23.68 -11.62 -5.60
N ASP A 197 24.25 -12.40 -6.52
CA ASP A 197 25.60 -12.17 -7.02
C ASP A 197 25.68 -10.95 -7.95
N GLN A 198 24.56 -10.56 -8.60
CA GLN A 198 24.51 -9.40 -9.48
C GLN A 198 24.19 -8.09 -8.74
N GLN A 199 23.55 -8.16 -7.57
CA GLN A 199 23.13 -6.98 -6.81
C GLN A 199 24.27 -5.97 -6.56
N PRO A 200 25.50 -6.37 -6.13
CA PRO A 200 26.55 -5.40 -5.83
C PRO A 200 26.94 -4.52 -7.03
N ALA A 201 27.05 -5.11 -8.22
CA ALA A 201 27.42 -4.38 -9.43
C ALA A 201 26.29 -3.46 -9.90
N LEU A 202 25.03 -3.92 -9.84
CA LEU A 202 23.88 -3.11 -10.23
C LEU A 202 23.70 -1.89 -9.33
N THR A 203 23.96 -2.02 -8.03
CA THR A 203 23.83 -0.90 -7.06
C THR A 203 24.92 0.17 -7.19
N GLU A 204 25.88 0.03 -8.10
CA GLU A 204 26.76 1.15 -8.46
C GLU A 204 25.97 2.27 -9.18
N ASP A 205 24.85 1.94 -9.82
CA ASP A 205 23.88 2.90 -10.34
C ASP A 205 22.79 3.17 -9.27
N GLU A 206 22.62 4.46 -8.93
CA GLU A 206 21.67 4.94 -7.92
C GLU A 206 20.19 4.62 -8.22
N ARG A 207 19.87 4.23 -9.45
CA ARG A 207 18.55 3.75 -9.82
C ARG A 207 18.22 2.39 -9.19
N PHE A 208 19.23 1.64 -8.75
CA PHE A 208 19.06 0.32 -8.17
C PHE A 208 19.21 0.32 -6.66
N ILE A 209 18.30 -0.36 -5.98
CA ILE A 209 18.30 -0.52 -4.53
C ILE A 209 18.01 -1.98 -4.20
N VAL A 210 18.78 -2.57 -3.27
CA VAL A 210 18.44 -3.88 -2.70
C VAL A 210 17.27 -3.69 -1.71
N PRO A 211 16.07 -4.23 -2.00
CA PRO A 211 14.90 -3.95 -1.18
C PRO A 211 15.02 -4.65 0.18
N ARG A 212 14.50 -3.99 1.22
CA ARG A 212 14.59 -4.45 2.61
C ARG A 212 14.08 -5.89 2.81
N TYR A 213 12.96 -6.24 2.19
CA TYR A 213 12.24 -7.49 2.50
C TYR A 213 12.52 -8.63 1.53
N THR A 214 12.83 -8.32 0.27
CA THR A 214 12.97 -9.31 -0.82
C THR A 214 14.42 -9.42 -1.28
N GLY A 215 15.27 -8.44 -0.98
CA GLY A 215 16.65 -8.36 -1.44
C GLY A 215 17.51 -9.55 -1.05
N HIS A 216 17.30 -10.12 0.14
CA HIS A 216 18.01 -11.32 0.58
C HIS A 216 17.72 -12.56 -0.31
N ASN A 217 16.67 -12.54 -1.13
CA ASN A 217 16.33 -13.59 -2.09
C ASN A 217 16.79 -13.26 -3.53
N GLY A 218 17.60 -12.21 -3.73
CA GLY A 218 18.13 -11.83 -5.04
C GLY A 218 17.23 -10.90 -5.86
N TRP A 219 16.23 -10.26 -5.24
CA TRP A 219 15.41 -9.24 -5.86
C TRP A 219 16.07 -7.86 -5.80
N ILE A 220 15.89 -7.04 -6.82
CA ILE A 220 16.37 -5.66 -6.87
C ILE A 220 15.23 -4.72 -7.25
N GLN A 221 15.14 -3.57 -6.59
CA GLN A 221 14.31 -2.46 -7.03
C GLN A 221 15.07 -1.69 -8.10
N PHE A 222 14.40 -1.35 -9.19
CA PHE A 222 14.90 -0.47 -10.23
C PHE A 222 13.95 0.71 -10.44
N ALA A 223 14.43 1.93 -10.19
CA ALA A 223 13.71 3.17 -10.47
C ALA A 223 13.74 3.47 -11.98
N LEU A 224 12.56 3.50 -12.62
CA LEU A 224 12.41 3.67 -14.07
C LEU A 224 12.52 5.15 -14.49
N LYS A 225 13.70 5.73 -14.23
CA LYS A 225 14.09 7.09 -14.59
C LYS A 225 15.26 7.08 -15.58
N GLY A 226 15.31 8.08 -16.45
CA GLY A 226 16.27 8.15 -17.57
C GLY A 226 15.69 7.60 -18.87
N GLU A 227 16.37 7.91 -19.98
CA GLU A 227 15.93 7.51 -21.33
C GLU A 227 16.24 6.04 -21.63
N ASP A 228 17.34 5.53 -21.08
CA ASP A 228 17.86 4.16 -21.21
C ASP A 228 17.17 3.14 -20.31
N CYS A 229 16.36 3.58 -19.32
CA CYS A 229 15.82 2.67 -18.30
C CYS A 229 14.97 1.54 -18.86
N MET A 230 14.29 1.75 -20.01
CA MET A 230 13.45 0.73 -20.61
C MET A 230 14.26 -0.36 -21.32
N GLU A 231 15.41 -0.01 -21.92
CA GLU A 231 16.34 -0.96 -22.52
C GLU A 231 16.94 -1.86 -21.43
N ILE A 232 17.44 -1.25 -20.35
CA ILE A 232 17.96 -1.98 -19.20
C ILE A 232 16.89 -2.88 -18.59
N LEU A 233 15.66 -2.36 -18.43
CA LEU A 233 14.56 -3.14 -17.88
C LEU A 233 14.25 -4.37 -18.73
N GLN A 234 14.26 -4.24 -20.06
CA GLN A 234 13.96 -5.34 -20.97
C GLN A 234 14.91 -6.52 -20.76
N ASP A 235 16.22 -6.26 -20.64
CA ASP A 235 17.23 -7.29 -20.40
C ASP A 235 17.03 -7.97 -19.03
N LEU A 236 16.82 -7.17 -17.98
CA LEU A 236 16.57 -7.69 -16.63
C LEU A 236 15.29 -8.53 -16.56
N LEU A 237 14.21 -8.10 -17.22
CA LEU A 237 12.96 -8.86 -17.28
C LEU A 237 13.15 -10.20 -17.99
N LEU A 238 13.91 -10.23 -19.08
CA LEU A 238 14.17 -11.45 -19.83
C LEU A 238 14.95 -12.47 -18.99
N ASP A 239 15.99 -12.04 -18.29
CA ASP A 239 16.79 -12.92 -17.45
C ASP A 239 16.02 -13.40 -16.21
N SER A 240 15.25 -12.51 -15.59
CA SER A 240 14.35 -12.87 -14.50
C SER A 240 13.28 -13.87 -14.93
N TYR A 241 12.68 -13.65 -16.10
CA TYR A 241 11.74 -14.59 -16.70
C TYR A 241 12.39 -15.96 -16.92
N LYS A 242 13.57 -16.04 -17.54
CA LYS A 242 14.28 -17.31 -17.78
C LYS A 242 14.54 -18.07 -16.48
N HIS A 243 14.79 -17.36 -15.37
CA HIS A 243 14.99 -17.99 -14.07
C HIS A 243 13.75 -18.71 -13.55
N PHE A 244 12.56 -18.11 -13.70
CA PHE A 244 11.31 -18.65 -13.15
C PHE A 244 10.46 -19.45 -14.16
N ALA A 245 10.70 -19.27 -15.46
CA ALA A 245 9.94 -19.89 -16.52
C ALA A 245 10.12 -21.41 -16.57
N LEU A 246 9.08 -22.10 -17.02
CA LEU A 246 9.13 -23.54 -17.25
C LEU A 246 9.98 -23.84 -18.49
N LYS A 247 10.57 -25.05 -18.56
CA LYS A 247 11.43 -25.45 -19.70
C LYS A 247 10.80 -25.20 -21.07
N ARG A 248 9.50 -25.50 -21.23
CA ARG A 248 8.76 -25.26 -22.48
C ARG A 248 8.65 -23.77 -22.85
N MET A 249 8.52 -22.92 -21.83
CA MET A 249 8.35 -21.48 -21.98
C MET A 249 9.67 -20.83 -22.41
N VAL A 250 10.80 -21.35 -21.92
CA VAL A 250 12.15 -20.96 -22.37
C VAL A 250 12.42 -21.48 -23.78
N ALA A 251 12.00 -22.71 -24.12
CA ALA A 251 12.14 -23.23 -25.47
C ALA A 251 11.38 -22.37 -26.50
N ALA A 252 10.16 -21.94 -26.18
CA ALA A 252 9.35 -21.07 -27.04
C ALA A 252 9.97 -19.68 -27.29
N LEU A 253 10.87 -19.19 -26.43
CA LEU A 253 11.60 -17.94 -26.68
C LEU A 253 12.58 -18.06 -27.86
N ALA A 254 13.14 -19.24 -28.10
CA ALA A 254 14.12 -19.46 -29.18
C ALA A 254 13.47 -19.59 -30.56
N GLU A 255 12.14 -19.73 -30.60
CA GLU A 255 11.33 -19.91 -31.81
C GLU A 255 10.58 -18.62 -32.22
N ALA A 256 10.66 -17.57 -31.39
CA ALA A 256 10.00 -16.26 -31.59
C ALA A 256 10.99 -15.21 -32.12
#